data_AF-A0A8B6GT50-F1
#
_entry.id   AF-A0A8B6GT50-F1
#
_cell.length_a   1.000
_cell.length_b   1.000
_cell.length_c   1.000
_cell.angle_alpha   90.00
_cell.angle_beta   90.00
_cell.angle_gamma   90.00
#
_symmetry.space_group_name_H-M   'P 1'
#
loop_
_entity.id
_entity.type
_entity.pdbx_description
1 polymer ?
#
loop_
_entity_poly.entity_id
_entity_poly.type
_entity_poly.pdbx_seq_one_letter_code
_entity_poly.pdbx_strand_id
1 'polypeptide(L)'
;METLICKLEDLSERVVVIGDFNQDILKGSCTVLSFMLSKGFRQLVSSPTTEGGTLIDHVYVKGCHDTQVTIIPTYYSYHEALKIVVPYD
;
A
#
# COMPACT_ATOMS: atom_id res chain seq x y z
N MET A 1 -5.14 -3.57 -12.88
CA MET A 1 -4.74 -2.42 -12.03
C MET A 1 -5.29 -1.11 -12.58
N GLU A 2 -4.93 -0.72 -13.80
CA GLU A 2 -5.28 0.60 -14.34
C GLU A 2 -6.78 0.89 -14.35
N THR A 3 -7.61 0.00 -14.90
CA THR A 3 -9.07 0.15 -14.89
C THR A 3 -9.66 0.27 -13.49
N LEU A 4 -9.07 -0.38 -12.49
CA LEU A 4 -9.52 -0.28 -11.10
C LEU A 4 -9.19 1.11 -10.53
N ILE A 5 -7.96 1.57 -10.71
CA ILE A 5 -7.53 2.88 -10.18
C ILE A 5 -8.31 4.02 -10.83
N CYS A 6 -8.49 4.02 -12.16
CA CYS A 6 -9.29 5.06 -12.82
C CYS A 6 -10.72 5.11 -12.26
N LYS A 7 -11.36 3.96 -12.04
CA LYS A 7 -12.69 3.90 -11.44
C LYS A 7 -12.72 4.39 -9.99
N LEU A 8 -11.70 4.13 -9.20
CA LEU A 8 -11.63 4.62 -7.81
C LEU A 8 -11.47 6.14 -7.77
N GLU A 9 -10.68 6.70 -8.68
CA GLU A 9 -10.50 8.15 -8.82
C GLU A 9 -11.80 8.85 -9.25
N ASP A 10 -12.65 8.20 -10.06
CA ASP A 10 -13.98 8.71 -10.41
C ASP A 10 -14.96 8.70 -9.23
N LEU A 11 -14.72 7.86 -8.21
CA LEU A 11 -15.63 7.68 -7.08
C LEU A 11 -15.28 8.59 -5.88
N SER A 12 -14.01 8.92 -5.68
CA SER A 12 -13.57 9.71 -4.53
C SER A 12 -12.20 10.35 -4.76
N GLU A 13 -12.02 11.57 -4.26
CA GLU A 13 -10.71 12.23 -4.19
C GLU A 13 -9.84 11.69 -3.04
N ARG A 14 -10.45 11.00 -2.07
CA ARG A 14 -9.81 10.35 -0.92
C ARG A 14 -9.83 8.84 -1.11
N VAL A 15 -8.68 8.25 -1.40
CA VAL A 15 -8.55 6.83 -1.76
C VAL A 15 -7.39 6.20 -0.99
N VAL A 16 -7.66 5.03 -0.41
CA VAL A 16 -6.65 4.14 0.18
C VAL A 16 -6.74 2.79 -0.54
N VAL A 17 -5.64 2.34 -1.11
CA VAL A 17 -5.52 1.02 -1.78
C VAL A 17 -4.53 0.18 -0.99
N ILE A 18 -5.00 -0.94 -0.46
CA ILE A 18 -4.22 -1.86 0.37
C ILE A 18 -4.34 -3.29 -0.16
N GLY A 19 -3.29 -4.09 0.00
CA GLY A 19 -3.32 -5.51 -0.31
C GLY A 19 -1.95 -6.12 -0.51
N ASP A 20 -1.95 -7.43 -0.76
CA ASP A 20 -0.79 -8.18 -1.24
C ASP A 20 -0.66 -8.00 -2.76
N PHE A 21 0.38 -7.30 -3.19
CA PHE A 21 0.66 -7.03 -4.59
C PHE A 21 1.61 -8.04 -5.23
N ASN A 22 2.18 -8.96 -4.44
CA ASN A 22 3.18 -9.94 -4.89
C ASN A 22 4.35 -9.32 -5.70
N GLN A 23 4.65 -8.04 -5.47
CA GLN A 23 5.79 -7.34 -6.05
C GLN A 23 6.64 -6.72 -4.95
N ASP A 24 7.90 -7.13 -4.89
CA ASP A 24 8.81 -6.71 -3.83
C ASP A 24 9.42 -5.34 -4.14
N ILE A 25 9.02 -4.32 -3.39
CA ILE A 25 9.55 -2.95 -3.56
C ILE A 25 11.06 -2.90 -3.26
N LEU A 26 11.56 -3.75 -2.37
CA LEU A 26 12.97 -3.72 -1.95
C LEU A 26 13.93 -4.19 -3.05
N LYS A 27 13.42 -4.83 -4.11
CA LYS A 27 14.23 -5.25 -5.29
C LYS A 27 14.53 -4.11 -6.27
N GLY A 28 14.02 -2.91 -6.03
CA GLY A 28 14.33 -1.69 -6.80
C GLY A 28 13.50 -1.49 -8.06
N SER A 29 13.04 -2.55 -8.74
CA SER A 29 12.10 -2.46 -9.86
C SER A 29 10.72 -2.98 -9.47
N CYS A 30 9.77 -2.08 -9.23
CA CYS A 30 8.38 -2.42 -8.93
C CYS A 30 7.45 -1.63 -9.86
N THR A 31 6.80 -2.33 -10.80
CA THR A 31 5.93 -1.69 -11.80
C THR A 31 4.65 -1.15 -11.17
N VAL A 32 4.14 -1.83 -10.14
CA VAL A 32 3.00 -1.36 -9.34
C VAL A 32 3.33 -0.03 -8.67
N LEU A 33 4.48 0.05 -8.00
CA LEU A 33 4.93 1.28 -7.33
C LEU A 33 5.01 2.43 -8.33
N SER A 34 5.74 2.25 -9.44
CA SER A 34 5.88 3.28 -10.46
C SER A 34 4.53 3.73 -11.02
N PHE A 35 3.61 2.79 -11.30
CA PHE A 35 2.27 3.10 -11.76
C PHE A 35 1.48 3.93 -10.74
N MET A 36 1.41 3.48 -9.49
CA MET A 36 0.67 4.18 -8.44
C MET A 36 1.24 5.58 -8.17
N LEU A 37 2.57 5.72 -8.13
CA LEU A 37 3.23 7.02 -8.00
C LEU A 37 2.89 7.96 -9.17
N SER A 38 2.85 7.46 -10.40
CA SER A 38 2.45 8.27 -11.58
C SER A 38 1.00 8.74 -11.55
N LYS A 39 0.13 8.07 -10.79
CA LYS A 39 -1.27 8.47 -10.54
C LYS A 39 -1.40 9.41 -9.33
N GLY A 40 -0.29 9.78 -8.70
CA GLY A 40 -0.25 10.69 -7.55
C GLY A 40 -0.55 10.03 -6.21
N PHE A 41 -0.50 8.70 -6.12
CA PHE A 41 -0.54 8.02 -4.83
C PHE A 41 0.81 8.06 -4.13
N ARG A 42 0.80 7.96 -2.81
CA ARG A 42 2.00 7.77 -1.98
C ARG A 42 1.97 6.40 -1.33
N GLN A 43 3.09 5.68 -1.38
CA GLN A 43 3.27 4.40 -0.69
C GLN A 43 3.76 4.66 0.75
N LEU A 44 3.11 4.06 1.75
CA LEU A 44 3.38 4.28 3.18
C LEU A 44 4.25 3.21 3.87
N VAL A 45 4.31 2.00 3.36
CA VAL A 45 5.07 0.87 3.94
C VAL A 45 6.52 0.91 3.48
N SER A 46 7.49 1.00 4.37
CA SER A 46 8.91 1.09 4.00
C SER A 46 9.77 -0.07 4.56
N SER A 47 9.15 -1.07 5.15
CA SER A 47 9.82 -2.20 5.81
C SER A 47 9.20 -3.52 5.38
N PRO A 48 9.93 -4.64 5.47
CA PRO A 48 9.40 -5.96 5.13
C PRO A 48 8.07 -6.28 5.81
N THR A 49 7.20 -6.97 5.06
CA THR A 49 5.86 -7.40 5.50
C THR A 49 5.74 -8.91 5.54
N THR A 50 6.85 -9.63 5.36
CA THR A 50 6.91 -11.09 5.46
C THR A 50 8.11 -11.54 6.27
N GLU A 51 8.05 -12.75 6.83
CA GLU A 51 9.16 -13.36 7.57
C GLU A 51 10.43 -13.50 6.71
N GLY A 52 10.28 -13.71 5.39
CA GLY A 52 11.40 -13.80 4.45
C GLY A 52 11.98 -12.45 4.01
N GLY A 53 11.57 -11.35 4.63
CA GLY A 53 12.18 -10.04 4.43
C GLY A 53 11.72 -9.32 3.16
N THR A 54 10.62 -9.72 2.53
CA THR A 54 10.08 -9.05 1.33
C THR A 54 9.05 -7.98 1.70
N LEU A 55 8.94 -6.94 0.87
CA LEU A 55 7.91 -5.91 0.99
C LEU A 55 6.92 -6.05 -0.18
N ILE A 56 5.95 -6.94 -0.01
CA ILE A 56 4.94 -7.27 -1.04
C ILE A 56 3.53 -6.80 -0.69
N ASP A 57 3.27 -6.50 0.58
CA ASP A 57 2.03 -5.87 1.03
C ASP A 57 2.19 -4.35 1.00
N HIS A 58 1.42 -3.67 0.15
CA HIS A 58 1.59 -2.23 -0.09
C HIS A 58 0.38 -1.46 0.44
N VAL A 59 0.61 -0.19 0.82
CA VAL A 59 -0.45 0.77 1.17
C VAL A 59 -0.24 2.05 0.39
N TYR A 60 -1.12 2.30 -0.58
CA TYR A 60 -1.12 3.50 -1.40
C TYR A 60 -2.23 4.45 -0.96
N VAL A 61 -1.91 5.72 -0.75
CA VAL A 61 -2.86 6.76 -0.35
C VAL A 61 -2.88 7.94 -1.31
N LYS A 62 -4.07 8.51 -1.54
CA LYS A 62 -4.31 9.76 -2.28
C LYS A 62 -5.41 10.55 -1.58
N GLY A 63 -5.20 11.84 -1.36
CA GLY A 63 -6.16 12.71 -0.63
C GLY A 63 -6.26 12.46 0.89
N CYS A 64 -5.51 11.52 1.45
CA CYS A 64 -5.47 11.20 2.89
C CYS A 64 -4.04 11.39 3.42
N HIS A 65 -3.64 12.64 3.71
CA HIS A 65 -2.24 12.98 4.03
C HIS A 65 -1.78 12.41 5.37
N ASP A 66 -2.66 12.39 6.37
CA ASP A 66 -2.35 11.99 7.74
C ASP A 66 -2.60 10.49 8.01
N THR A 67 -2.80 9.69 6.96
CA THR A 67 -2.91 8.24 7.09
C THR A 67 -1.60 7.65 7.64
N GLN A 68 -1.73 6.81 8.66
CA GLN A 68 -0.62 6.11 9.29
C GLN A 68 -0.72 4.61 9.07
N VAL A 69 0.43 3.95 8.94
CA VAL A 69 0.52 2.49 8.82
C VAL A 69 1.47 1.96 9.89
N THR A 70 1.07 0.85 10.53
CA THR A 70 1.90 0.11 11.47
C THR A 70 1.90 -1.36 11.09
N ILE A 71 3.10 -1.95 11.01
CA ILE A 71 3.28 -3.39 10.82
C ILE A 71 3.14 -4.06 12.18
N ILE A 72 2.28 -5.07 12.26
CA ILE A 72 1.98 -5.84 13.48
C ILE A 72 2.41 -7.28 13.23
N PRO A 73 3.39 -7.78 13.98
CA PRO A 73 3.81 -9.17 13.89
C PRO A 73 2.65 -10.14 14.15
N THR A 74 2.48 -11.17 13.31
CA THR A 74 1.45 -12.19 13.54
C THR A 74 2.03 -13.60 13.65
N TYR A 75 1.44 -14.43 14.51
CA TYR A 75 1.91 -15.81 14.73
C TYR A 75 1.37 -16.82 13.71
N TYR A 76 0.25 -16.50 13.06
CA TYR A 76 -0.52 -17.48 12.27
C TYR A 76 -0.37 -17.29 10.76
N SER A 77 0.56 -16.45 10.31
CA SER A 77 0.76 -16.12 8.90
C SER A 77 2.23 -15.81 8.62
N TYR A 78 2.67 -16.16 7.41
CA TYR A 78 3.97 -15.74 6.88
C TYR A 78 4.03 -14.22 6.61
N HIS A 79 2.86 -13.60 6.41
CA HIS A 79 2.71 -12.15 6.26
C HIS A 79 2.41 -11.51 7.60
N GLU A 80 2.99 -10.33 7.81
CA GLU A 80 2.69 -9.44 8.91
C GLU A 80 1.41 -8.65 8.65
N ALA A 81 0.65 -8.33 9.70
CA ALA A 81 -0.56 -7.56 9.56
C ALA A 81 -0.25 -6.06 9.40
N LEU A 82 -1.01 -5.37 8.56
CA LEU A 82 -0.94 -3.93 8.41
C LEU A 82 -2.13 -3.26 9.09
N LYS A 83 -1.87 -2.49 10.15
CA LYS A 83 -2.87 -1.61 10.76
C LYS A 83 -2.80 -0.24 10.09
N ILE A 84 -3.91 0.19 9.51
CA ILE A 84 -4.04 1.49 8.85
C ILE A 84 -4.98 2.36 9.67
N VAL A 85 -4.54 3.56 9.99
CA VAL A 85 -5.37 4.59 10.65
C VAL A 85 -5.62 5.69 9.65
N VAL A 86 -6.87 5.81 9.20
CA VAL A 86 -7.33 6.90 8.32
C VAL A 86 -8.06 7.91 9.20
N PRO A 87 -7.51 9.12 9.40
CA PRO A 87 -8.21 10.15 10.16
C PRO A 87 -9.45 10.62 9.40
N TYR A 88 -10.52 10.86 10.16
CA TYR A 88 -11.70 11.57 9.69
C TYR A 88 -11.60 13.02 10.12
N ASP A 89 -11.88 13.94 9.20
CA ASP A 89 -12.19 15.34 9.51
C ASP A 89 -13.65 15.45 9.94
#